data_AF-A0A966VTU3-F1
#
_entry.id   AF-A0A966VTU3-F1
#
_cell.length_a   1.000
_cell.length_b   1.000
_cell.length_c   1.000
_cell.angle_alpha   90.00
_cell.angle_beta   90.00
_cell.angle_gamma   90.00
#
_symmetry.space_group_name_H-M   'P 1'
#
loop_
_entity.id
_entity.type
_entity.pdbx_description
1 polymer ?
#
loop_
_entity_poly.entity_id
_entity_poly.type
_entity_poly.pdbx_seq_one_letter_code
_entity_poly.pdbx_strand_id
1 'polypeptide(L)'
;MSDITPLTDVARDAAVIRLTNELRLANERLATLELEVLNSRDHAIGRAAEVGELRHRLLAQAAMYERRLSEARQAHTTHDTNHRAHIAQLEDALAAASTAARVENRKASVLNADLERLRTSFTWKLGRTLMWPVRLLKRL
;
A
#
# COMPACT_ATOMS: atom_id res chain seq x y z
N MET A 1 -60.59 87.27 16.60
CA MET A 1 -59.63 86.51 15.76
C MET A 1 -58.32 86.42 16.52
N SER A 2 -58.14 85.37 17.32
CA SER A 2 -56.89 84.86 17.92
C SER A 2 -57.35 83.87 19.00
N ASP A 3 -57.07 82.57 18.83
CA ASP A 3 -57.10 81.48 19.85
C ASP A 3 -57.40 80.10 19.23
N ILE A 4 -56.68 79.71 18.17
CA ILE A 4 -56.72 78.32 17.64
C ILE A 4 -55.31 77.70 17.60
N THR A 5 -54.27 78.49 17.82
CA THR A 5 -52.85 78.12 17.71
C THR A 5 -52.28 77.17 18.78
N PRO A 6 -52.71 77.16 20.07
CA PRO A 6 -52.03 76.33 21.08
C PRO A 6 -52.41 74.84 21.04
N LEU A 7 -53.63 74.50 20.61
CA LEU A 7 -54.11 73.10 20.53
C LEU A 7 -53.45 72.31 19.39
N THR A 8 -53.10 72.97 18.29
CA THR A 8 -52.39 72.37 17.16
C THR A 8 -50.92 72.11 17.46
N ASP A 9 -50.30 72.92 18.33
CA ASP A 9 -48.89 72.79 18.70
C ASP A 9 -48.67 71.60 19.64
N VAL A 10 -49.55 71.43 20.64
CA VAL A 10 -49.52 70.27 21.56
C VAL A 10 -49.73 68.95 20.82
N ALA A 11 -50.64 68.91 19.84
CA ALA A 11 -50.87 67.72 19.03
C ALA A 11 -49.67 67.39 18.12
N ARG A 12 -48.98 68.43 17.63
CA ARG A 12 -47.76 68.30 16.83
C ARG A 12 -46.60 67.79 17.67
N ASP A 13 -46.38 68.34 18.86
CA ASP A 13 -45.35 67.91 19.79
C ASP A 13 -45.56 66.46 20.25
N ALA A 14 -46.81 66.07 20.55
CA ALA A 14 -47.16 64.69 20.87
C ALA A 14 -46.85 63.73 19.70
N ALA A 15 -47.12 64.14 18.46
CA ALA A 15 -46.79 63.35 17.28
C ALA A 15 -45.27 63.24 17.06
N VAL A 16 -44.52 64.33 17.28
CA VAL A 16 -43.05 64.33 17.20
C VAL A 16 -42.45 63.40 18.25
N ILE A 17 -42.92 63.45 19.49
CA ILE A 17 -42.46 62.56 20.57
C ILE A 17 -42.73 61.09 20.22
N ARG A 18 -43.93 60.78 19.70
CA ARG A 18 -44.28 59.43 19.28
C ARG A 18 -43.36 58.92 18.16
N LEU A 19 -43.20 59.71 17.09
CA LEU A 19 -42.36 59.34 15.96
C LEU A 19 -40.89 59.20 16.35
N THR A 20 -40.41 60.05 17.27
CA THR A 20 -39.04 59.97 17.81
C THR A 20 -38.85 58.68 18.59
N ASN A 21 -39.84 58.27 19.40
CA ASN A 21 -39.80 57.01 20.12
C ASN A 21 -39.87 55.80 19.18
N GLU A 22 -40.73 55.85 18.16
CA GLU A 22 -40.82 54.79 17.14
C GLU A 22 -39.50 54.65 16.35
N LEU A 23 -38.89 55.76 15.95
CA LEU A 23 -37.59 55.78 15.28
C LEU A 23 -36.49 55.21 16.18
N ARG A 24 -36.48 55.59 17.47
CA ARG A 24 -35.53 55.04 18.44
C ARG A 24 -35.68 53.53 18.58
N LEU A 25 -36.90 53.04 18.76
CA LEU A 25 -37.19 51.60 18.86
C LEU A 25 -36.84 50.86 17.57
N ALA A 26 -37.11 51.46 16.40
CA ALA A 26 -36.73 50.89 15.12
C ALA A 26 -35.20 50.78 14.97
N ASN A 27 -34.46 51.81 15.36
CA ASN A 27 -32.99 51.80 15.34
C ASN A 27 -32.41 50.76 16.30
N GLU A 28 -32.98 50.59 17.50
CA GLU A 28 -32.57 49.56 18.45
C GLU A 28 -32.78 48.14 17.91
N ARG A 29 -33.90 47.91 17.21
CA ARG A 29 -34.18 46.64 16.53
C ARG A 29 -33.22 46.40 15.38
N LEU A 30 -32.92 47.43 14.59
CA LEU A 30 -31.96 47.35 13.49
C LEU A 30 -30.57 46.97 14.00
N ALA A 31 -30.09 47.65 15.05
CA ALA A 31 -28.80 47.35 15.67
C ALA A 31 -28.74 45.90 16.19
N THR A 32 -29.83 45.40 16.79
CA THR A 32 -29.91 44.00 17.25
C THR A 32 -29.80 43.03 16.08
N LEU A 33 -30.54 43.25 14.99
CA LEU A 33 -30.51 42.39 13.80
C LEU A 33 -29.14 42.43 13.11
N GLU A 34 -28.50 43.59 13.03
CA GLU A 34 -27.15 43.72 12.47
C GLU A 34 -26.14 42.88 13.27
N LEU A 35 -26.22 42.90 14.60
CA LEU A 35 -25.39 42.05 15.45
C LEU A 35 -25.67 40.55 15.26
N GLU A 36 -26.94 40.16 15.14
CA GLU A 36 -27.31 38.77 14.85
C GLU A 36 -26.79 38.29 13.50
N VAL A 37 -26.89 39.13 12.46
CA VAL A 37 -26.35 38.83 11.12
C VAL A 37 -24.83 38.70 11.17
N LEU A 38 -24.13 39.60 11.86
CA LEU A 38 -22.67 39.51 12.03
C LEU A 38 -22.28 38.24 12.76
N ASN A 39 -22.97 37.89 13.86
CA ASN A 39 -22.71 36.66 14.61
C ASN A 39 -22.97 35.40 13.76
N SER A 40 -24.07 35.39 12.99
CA SER A 40 -24.38 34.28 12.07
C SER A 40 -23.32 34.13 10.99
N ARG A 41 -22.86 35.25 10.41
CA ARG A 41 -21.79 35.26 9.41
C ARG A 41 -20.49 34.72 9.97
N ASP A 42 -20.07 35.21 11.14
CA ASP A 42 -18.81 34.81 11.76
C ASP A 42 -18.86 33.32 12.17
N HIS A 43 -20.01 32.84 12.63
CA HIS A 43 -20.24 31.40 12.84
C HIS A 43 -20.11 30.59 11.55
N ALA A 44 -20.74 31.03 10.45
CA ALA A 44 -20.66 30.35 9.16
C ALA A 44 -19.22 30.32 8.62
N ILE A 45 -18.46 31.40 8.78
CA ILE A 45 -17.03 31.47 8.42
C ILE A 45 -16.22 30.46 9.23
N GLY A 46 -16.43 30.38 10.55
CA GLY A 46 -15.78 29.41 11.41
C GLY A 46 -16.05 27.97 10.96
N ARG A 47 -17.31 27.63 10.68
CA ARG A 47 -17.70 26.31 10.17
C ARG A 47 -17.10 26.00 8.80
N ALA A 48 -17.04 26.98 7.91
CA ALA A 48 -16.40 26.82 6.61
C ALA A 48 -14.89 26.54 6.74
N ALA A 49 -14.21 27.21 7.68
CA ALA A 49 -12.80 26.96 7.98
C ALA A 49 -12.57 25.54 8.52
N GLU A 50 -13.39 25.07 9.46
CA GLU A 50 -13.34 23.70 9.97
C GLU A 50 -13.51 22.66 8.86
N VAL A 51 -14.50 22.84 7.98
CA VAL A 51 -14.74 21.95 6.84
C VAL A 51 -13.56 21.98 5.87
N GLY A 52 -12.99 23.16 5.61
CA GLY A 52 -11.80 23.32 4.78
C GLY A 52 -10.60 22.55 5.33
N GLU A 53 -10.36 22.63 6.64
CA GLU A 53 -9.29 21.89 7.31
C GLU A 53 -9.52 20.38 7.23
N LEU A 54 -10.74 19.90 7.51
CA LEU A 54 -11.09 18.48 7.40
C LEU A 54 -10.88 17.97 5.97
N ARG A 55 -11.28 18.74 4.96
CA ARG A 55 -11.07 18.39 3.55
C ARG A 55 -9.59 18.29 3.22
N HIS A 56 -8.78 19.25 3.67
CA HIS A 56 -7.33 19.21 3.46
C HIS A 56 -6.70 17.96 4.11
N ARG A 57 -7.07 17.64 5.36
CA ARG A 57 -6.60 16.43 6.05
C ARG A 57 -7.00 15.15 5.33
N LEU A 58 -8.25 15.05 4.85
CA LEU A 58 -8.73 13.90 4.10
C LEU A 58 -7.98 13.72 2.78
N LEU A 59 -7.72 14.81 2.05
CA LEU A 59 -6.92 14.75 0.81
C LEU A 59 -5.49 14.29 1.08
N ALA A 60 -4.85 14.82 2.12
CA ALA A 60 -3.51 14.39 2.52
C ALA A 60 -3.49 12.90 2.90
N GLN A 61 -4.48 12.43 3.66
CA GLN A 61 -4.61 11.02 4.02
C GLN A 61 -4.83 10.13 2.78
N ALA A 62 -5.73 10.52 1.87
CA ALA A 62 -5.98 9.79 0.64
C ALA A 62 -4.71 9.64 -0.20
N ALA A 63 -3.93 10.72 -0.36
CA ALA A 63 -2.65 10.68 -1.06
C ALA A 63 -1.63 9.75 -0.39
N MET A 64 -1.57 9.72 0.95
CA MET A 64 -0.71 8.78 1.68
C MET A 64 -1.13 7.33 1.45
N TYR A 65 -2.43 7.03 1.48
CA TYR A 65 -2.93 5.67 1.25
C TYR A 65 -2.68 5.20 -0.18
N GLU A 66 -2.91 6.08 -1.17
CA GLU A 66 -2.63 5.79 -2.56
C GLU A 66 -1.14 5.49 -2.78
N ARG A 67 -0.27 6.29 -2.19
CA ARG A 67 1.18 6.04 -2.21
C ARG A 67 1.54 4.70 -1.58
N ARG A 68 1.07 4.40 -0.37
CA ARG A 68 1.34 3.11 0.30
C ARG A 68 0.83 1.91 -0.51
N LEU A 69 -0.34 2.04 -1.14
CA LEU A 69 -0.90 1.02 -2.01
C LEU A 69 -0.01 0.80 -3.24
N SER A 70 0.49 1.88 -3.85
CA SER A 70 1.42 1.79 -4.98
C SER A 70 2.74 1.12 -4.60
N GLU A 71 3.32 1.47 -3.45
CA GLU A 71 4.55 0.88 -2.92
C GLU A 71 4.36 -0.61 -2.61
N ALA A 72 3.25 -1.00 -1.98
CA ALA A 72 2.93 -2.39 -1.69
C ALA A 72 2.77 -3.23 -2.98
N ARG A 73 2.12 -2.68 -4.01
CA ARG A 73 1.99 -3.33 -5.33
C ARG A 73 3.35 -3.53 -5.98
N GLN A 74 4.21 -2.52 -5.97
CA GLN A 74 5.56 -2.60 -6.53
C GLN A 74 6.44 -3.62 -5.80
N ALA A 75 6.37 -3.65 -4.47
CA ALA A 75 7.09 -4.63 -3.65
C ALA A 75 6.61 -6.06 -3.97
N HIS A 76 5.31 -6.27 -4.09
CA HIS A 76 4.74 -7.57 -4.43
C HIS A 76 5.15 -8.03 -5.83
N THR A 77 5.09 -7.15 -6.84
CA THR A 77 5.55 -7.49 -8.20
C THR A 77 7.03 -7.85 -8.22
N THR A 78 7.86 -7.11 -7.48
CA THR A 78 9.30 -7.38 -7.40
C THR A 78 9.56 -8.74 -6.76
N HIS A 79 8.90 -9.01 -5.64
CA HIS A 79 8.97 -10.29 -4.95
C HIS A 79 8.57 -11.46 -5.87
N ASP A 80 7.44 -11.34 -6.57
CA ASP A 80 6.96 -12.37 -7.49
C ASP A 80 7.92 -12.61 -8.67
N THR A 81 8.49 -11.54 -9.24
CA THR A 81 9.49 -11.67 -10.31
C THR A 81 10.74 -12.38 -9.83
N ASN A 82 11.22 -12.07 -8.61
CA ASN A 82 12.37 -12.73 -8.02
C ASN A 82 12.08 -14.22 -7.74
N HIS A 83 10.91 -14.54 -7.19
CA HIS A 83 10.53 -15.94 -6.95
C HIS A 83 10.44 -16.73 -8.24
N ARG A 84 9.82 -16.18 -9.29
CA ARG A 84 9.77 -16.85 -10.61
C ARG A 84 11.17 -17.06 -11.18
N ALA A 85 12.05 -16.07 -11.08
CA ALA A 85 13.43 -16.20 -11.55
C ALA A 85 14.20 -17.27 -10.76
N HIS A 86 14.04 -17.31 -9.44
CA HIS A 86 14.68 -18.32 -8.60
C HIS A 86 14.13 -19.73 -8.88
N ILE A 87 12.82 -19.89 -9.08
CA ILE A 87 12.21 -21.17 -9.48
C ILE A 87 12.79 -21.63 -10.83
N ALA A 88 12.87 -20.74 -11.82
CA ALA A 88 13.45 -21.08 -13.12
C ALA A 88 14.92 -21.53 -12.99
N GLN A 89 15.72 -20.85 -12.17
CA GLN A 89 17.11 -21.25 -11.89
C GLN A 89 17.19 -22.64 -11.23
N LEU A 90 16.28 -22.95 -10.31
CA LEU A 90 16.23 -24.28 -9.67
C LEU A 90 15.80 -25.36 -10.67
N GLU A 91 14.84 -25.07 -11.54
CA GLU A 91 14.39 -25.98 -12.59
C GLU A 91 15.51 -26.26 -13.60
N ASP A 92 16.25 -25.23 -14.02
CA ASP A 92 17.41 -25.37 -14.90
C ASP A 92 18.53 -26.18 -14.23
N ALA A 93 18.83 -25.90 -12.96
CA ALA A 93 19.83 -26.65 -12.20
C ALA A 93 19.43 -28.13 -12.02
N LEU A 94 18.14 -28.39 -11.76
CA LEU A 94 17.61 -29.76 -11.66
C LEU A 94 17.70 -30.48 -13.01
N ALA A 95 17.36 -29.80 -14.12
CA ALA A 95 17.48 -30.34 -15.46
C ALA A 95 18.94 -30.70 -15.76
N ALA A 96 19.88 -29.77 -15.50
CA ALA A 96 21.31 -29.99 -15.66
C ALA A 96 21.82 -31.18 -14.82
N ALA A 97 21.48 -31.23 -13.53
CA ALA A 97 21.85 -32.33 -12.65
C ALA A 97 21.29 -33.69 -13.13
N SER A 98 20.04 -33.71 -13.60
CA SER A 98 19.42 -34.93 -14.13
C SER A 98 20.12 -35.43 -15.40
N THR A 99 20.55 -34.52 -16.28
CA THR A 99 21.32 -34.88 -17.49
C THR A 99 22.70 -35.41 -17.13
N ALA A 100 23.39 -34.76 -16.19
CA ALA A 100 24.70 -35.21 -15.69
C ALA A 100 24.61 -36.62 -15.08
N ALA A 101 23.61 -36.86 -14.22
CA ALA A 101 23.39 -38.18 -13.62
C ALA A 101 23.11 -39.26 -14.67
N ARG A 102 22.36 -38.96 -15.74
CA ARG A 102 22.14 -39.89 -16.85
C ARG A 102 23.44 -40.22 -17.59
N VAL A 103 24.30 -39.23 -17.82
CA VAL A 103 25.61 -39.44 -18.47
C VAL A 103 26.51 -40.29 -17.59
N GLU A 104 26.56 -40.03 -16.29
CA GLU A 104 27.36 -40.80 -15.33
C GLU A 104 26.87 -42.24 -15.21
N ASN A 105 25.55 -42.46 -15.09
CA ASN A 105 24.96 -43.80 -15.08
C ASN A 105 25.29 -44.58 -16.35
N ARG A 106 25.27 -43.93 -17.52
CA ARG A 106 25.71 -44.56 -18.78
C ARG A 106 27.18 -44.96 -18.71
N LYS A 107 28.08 -44.07 -18.26
CA LYS A 107 29.51 -44.39 -18.11
C LYS A 107 29.72 -45.57 -17.15
N ALA A 108 29.05 -45.57 -16.00
CA ALA A 108 29.11 -46.66 -15.02
C ALA A 108 28.61 -47.99 -15.62
N SER A 109 27.52 -47.96 -16.41
CA SER A 109 27.01 -49.16 -17.08
C SER A 109 27.97 -49.73 -18.12
N VAL A 110 28.65 -48.86 -18.88
CA VAL A 110 29.67 -49.25 -19.86
C VAL A 110 30.89 -49.85 -19.15
N LEU A 111 31.39 -49.19 -18.10
CA LEU A 111 32.50 -49.69 -17.28
C LEU A 111 32.18 -51.07 -16.68
N ASN A 112 30.96 -51.26 -16.16
CA ASN A 112 30.53 -52.54 -15.64
C ASN A 112 30.47 -53.63 -16.72
N ALA A 113 29.99 -53.30 -17.92
CA ALA A 113 29.99 -54.21 -19.06
C ALA A 113 31.41 -54.60 -19.49
N ASP A 114 32.35 -53.64 -19.51
CA ASP A 114 33.76 -53.88 -19.83
C ASP A 114 34.45 -54.74 -18.77
N LEU A 115 34.19 -54.49 -17.49
CA LEU A 115 34.69 -55.33 -16.38
C LEU A 115 34.16 -56.76 -16.49
N GLU A 116 32.89 -56.95 -16.83
CA GLU A 116 32.32 -58.29 -17.01
C GLU A 116 32.92 -59.00 -18.24
N ARG A 117 33.17 -58.25 -19.32
CA ARG A 117 33.86 -58.77 -20.51
C ARG A 117 35.31 -59.18 -20.21
N LEU A 118 36.04 -58.37 -19.46
CA LEU A 118 37.39 -58.72 -18.99
C LEU A 118 37.34 -59.93 -18.07
N ARG A 119 36.38 -59.99 -17.14
CA ARG A 119 36.21 -61.09 -16.19
C ARG A 119 35.93 -62.42 -16.89
N THR A 120 35.17 -62.39 -17.98
CA THR A 120 34.81 -63.58 -18.76
C THR A 120 35.91 -64.02 -19.73
N SER A 121 36.88 -63.14 -20.04
CA SER A 121 38.01 -63.42 -20.92
C SER A 121 38.93 -64.55 -20.42
N PHE A 122 39.52 -65.27 -21.37
CA PHE A 122 40.39 -66.42 -21.09
C PHE A 122 41.68 -66.01 -20.35
N THR A 123 42.26 -64.86 -20.72
CA THR A 123 43.48 -64.32 -20.10
C THR A 123 43.26 -63.97 -18.63
N TRP A 124 42.12 -63.39 -18.27
CA TRP A 124 41.78 -63.12 -16.87
C TRP A 124 41.56 -64.38 -16.04
N LYS A 125 40.87 -65.37 -16.60
CA LYS A 125 40.67 -66.67 -15.95
C LYS A 125 42.00 -67.39 -15.72
N LEU A 126 42.88 -67.40 -16.73
CA LEU A 126 44.21 -68.02 -16.66
C LEU A 126 45.11 -67.33 -15.62
N GLY A 127 45.15 -65.99 -15.61
CA GLY A 127 45.87 -65.22 -14.60
C GLY A 127 45.34 -65.44 -13.19
N ARG A 128 44.02 -65.59 -13.03
CA ARG A 128 43.39 -65.89 -11.73
C ARG A 128 43.74 -67.29 -11.22
N THR A 129 43.79 -68.31 -12.08
CA THR A 129 44.25 -69.65 -11.72
C THR A 129 45.74 -69.68 -11.39
N LEU A 130 46.58 -68.95 -12.14
CA LEU A 130 48.01 -68.89 -11.93
C LEU A 130 48.40 -68.19 -10.61
N MET A 131 47.65 -67.16 -10.20
CA MET A 131 47.88 -66.45 -8.93
C MET A 131 47.23 -67.09 -7.70
N TRP A 132 46.40 -68.13 -7.89
CA TRP A 132 45.73 -68.81 -6.79
C TRP A 132 46.69 -69.40 -5.72
N PRO A 133 47.84 -70.00 -6.08
CA PRO A 133 48.83 -70.48 -5.12
C PRO A 133 49.45 -69.35 -4.29
N VAL A 134 49.75 -68.21 -4.91
CA VAL A 134 50.33 -67.04 -4.23
C VAL A 134 49.37 -66.47 -3.19
N ARG A 135 48.06 -66.50 -3.48
CA ARG A 135 47.03 -66.04 -2.54
C ARG A 135 46.82 -66.99 -1.36
N LEU A 136 47.06 -68.29 -1.55
CA LEU A 136 47.07 -69.26 -0.46
C LEU A 136 48.29 -69.08 0.45
N LEU A 137 49.48 -68.85 -0.12
CA LEU A 137 50.70 -68.60 0.67
C LEU A 137 50.63 -67.32 1.51
N LYS A 138 49.90 -66.29 1.06
CA LYS A 138 49.78 -65.01 1.78
C LYS A 138 48.72 -65.03 2.90
N ARG A 139 47.95 -66.12 3.02
CA ARG A 139 46.84 -66.28 3.98
C ARG A 139 47.14 -67.26 5.11
N LEU A 140 48.28 -67.97 5.01
CA LEU A 140 48.95 -68.73 6.07
C LEU A 140 49.97 -67.82 6.76
#